data_AF-A0A8U0U7U6-F1
#
_entry.id   AF-A0A8U0U7U6-F1
#
_cell.length_a   1.000
_cell.length_b   1.000
_cell.length_c   1.000
_cell.angle_alpha   90.00
_cell.angle_beta   90.00
_cell.angle_gamma   90.00
#
_symmetry.space_group_name_H-M   'P 1'
#
loop_
_entity.id
_entity.type
_entity.pdbx_description
1 polymer ?
#
loop_
_entity_poly.entity_id
_entity_poly.type
_entity_poly.pdbx_seq_one_letter_code
_entity_poly.pdbx_strand_id
1 'polypeptide(L)'
;GFSQMYRCVCDWLGLPYREEVQWDVDTIYLTQDTRDLSLQDFSHLENRDLVAIIAVLEYNQWFTKLSTKDCKLSADVSDQILRVVARSSRLEELVLDNAGLTRDFAQKLANALSHNPNSGLHTVNLANNPLEDR
;
A
#
# COMPACT_ATOMS: atom_id res chain seq x y z
N GLY A 1 -13.89 8.86 5.94
CA GLY A 1 -13.47 7.46 6.11
C GLY A 1 -12.71 6.99 4.88
N PHE A 2 -12.19 5.75 4.88
CA PHE A 2 -11.42 5.21 3.75
C PHE A 2 -12.20 5.32 2.42
N SER A 3 -13.44 4.85 2.38
CA SER A 3 -14.29 4.80 1.18
C SER A 3 -14.51 6.16 0.52
N GLN A 4 -14.67 7.22 1.32
CA GLN A 4 -14.81 8.58 0.81
C GLN A 4 -13.50 9.07 0.16
N MET A 5 -12.36 8.80 0.80
CA MET A 5 -11.06 9.16 0.24
C MET A 5 -10.75 8.35 -1.02
N TYR A 6 -11.09 7.06 -1.03
CA TYR A 6 -10.97 6.19 -2.20
C TYR A 6 -11.73 6.76 -3.39
N ARG A 7 -12.99 7.18 -3.19
CA ARG A 7 -13.77 7.85 -4.24
C ARG A 7 -13.07 9.11 -4.78
N CYS A 8 -12.59 9.99 -3.91
CA CYS A 8 -11.85 11.18 -4.33
C CYS A 8 -10.57 10.86 -5.10
N VAL A 9 -9.85 9.81 -4.69
CA VAL A 9 -8.63 9.34 -5.38
C VAL A 9 -8.97 8.78 -6.76
N CYS A 10 -10.04 7.96 -6.88
CA CYS A 10 -10.53 7.47 -8.17
C CYS A 10 -10.87 8.62 -9.12
N ASP A 11 -11.62 9.63 -8.63
CA ASP A 11 -11.99 10.81 -9.41
C ASP A 11 -10.75 11.59 -9.88
N TRP A 12 -9.75 11.75 -9.00
CA TRP A 12 -8.50 12.44 -9.32
C TRP A 12 -7.63 11.69 -10.34
N LEU A 13 -7.57 10.37 -10.25
CA LEU A 13 -6.82 9.50 -11.16
C LEU A 13 -7.57 9.19 -12.47
N GLY A 14 -8.85 9.58 -12.58
CA GLY A 14 -9.70 9.25 -13.72
C GLY A 14 -10.02 7.75 -13.83
N LEU A 15 -10.10 7.07 -12.69
CA LEU A 15 -10.36 5.63 -12.59
C LEU A 15 -11.81 5.34 -12.21
N PRO A 16 -12.39 4.22 -12.68
CA PRO A 16 -13.72 3.82 -12.26
C PRO A 16 -13.72 3.49 -10.76
N TYR A 17 -14.68 4.06 -10.04
CA TYR A 17 -14.91 3.70 -8.65
C TYR A 17 -15.40 2.25 -8.55
N ARG A 18 -14.69 1.44 -7.75
CA ARG A 18 -15.03 0.04 -7.53
C ARG A 18 -15.86 -0.12 -6.25
N GLU A 19 -17.14 -0.41 -6.41
CA GLU A 19 -18.05 -0.63 -5.27
C GLU A 19 -17.60 -1.82 -4.39
N GLU A 20 -17.01 -2.85 -4.99
CA GLU A 20 -16.48 -4.01 -4.26
C GLU A 20 -15.41 -3.61 -3.23
N VAL A 21 -14.53 -2.67 -3.58
CA VAL A 21 -13.47 -2.19 -2.66
C VAL A 21 -14.09 -1.47 -1.46
N GLN A 22 -15.10 -0.64 -1.70
CA GLN A 22 -15.81 0.02 -0.61
C GLN A 22 -16.57 -0.99 0.25
N TRP A 23 -17.23 -1.96 -0.38
CA TRP A 23 -17.98 -2.99 0.33
C TRP A 23 -17.06 -3.83 1.21
N ASP A 24 -15.90 -4.25 0.70
CA ASP A 24 -14.88 -4.97 1.47
C ASP A 24 -14.41 -4.16 2.67
N VAL A 25 -14.09 -2.87 2.48
CA VAL A 25 -13.57 -2.04 3.56
C VAL A 25 -14.64 -1.72 4.61
N ASP A 26 -15.85 -1.34 4.19
CA ASP A 26 -16.90 -0.94 5.13
C ASP A 26 -17.61 -2.14 5.77
N THR A 27 -17.49 -3.34 5.20
CA THR A 27 -18.10 -4.57 5.73
C THR A 27 -17.07 -5.50 6.35
N ILE A 28 -16.13 -6.02 5.57
CA ILE A 28 -15.19 -7.06 6.01
C ILE A 28 -14.17 -6.46 6.97
N TYR A 29 -13.45 -5.44 6.53
CA TYR A 29 -12.38 -4.83 7.33
C TYR A 29 -12.90 -4.20 8.62
N LEU A 30 -14.04 -3.51 8.54
CA LEU A 30 -14.68 -2.93 9.72
C LEU A 30 -15.16 -4.00 10.71
N THR A 31 -15.73 -5.10 10.22
CA THR A 31 -16.19 -6.21 11.08
C THR A 31 -15.03 -6.96 11.74
N GLN A 32 -13.90 -7.10 11.02
CA GLN A 32 -12.71 -7.77 11.54
C GLN A 32 -11.87 -6.87 12.45
N ASP A 33 -12.17 -5.56 12.53
CA ASP A 33 -11.38 -4.55 13.23
C ASP A 33 -9.87 -4.61 12.88
N THR A 34 -9.59 -5.00 11.63
CA THR A 34 -8.22 -5.12 11.14
C THR A 34 -7.70 -3.78 10.62
N ARG A 35 -6.43 -3.52 10.90
CA ARG A 35 -5.68 -2.36 10.41
C ARG A 35 -4.63 -2.72 9.37
N ASP A 36 -4.67 -3.96 8.90
CA ASP A 36 -3.79 -4.52 7.87
C ASP A 36 -4.49 -4.51 6.52
N LEU A 37 -4.13 -3.55 5.65
CA LEU A 37 -4.57 -3.54 4.26
C LEU A 37 -3.76 -4.58 3.47
N SER A 38 -4.40 -5.72 3.19
CA SER A 38 -3.81 -6.81 2.42
C SER A 38 -4.08 -6.62 0.94
N LEU A 39 -3.03 -6.47 0.13
CA LEU A 39 -3.15 -6.38 -1.34
C LEU A 39 -3.65 -7.70 -1.97
N GLN A 40 -3.54 -8.82 -1.27
CA GLN A 40 -4.04 -10.11 -1.76
C GLN A 40 -5.57 -10.12 -1.84
N ASP A 41 -6.25 -9.38 -0.97
CA ASP A 41 -7.72 -9.27 -0.94
C ASP A 41 -8.25 -8.61 -2.22
N PHE A 42 -7.39 -7.84 -2.89
CA PHE A 42 -7.69 -7.11 -4.13
C PHE A 42 -6.94 -7.69 -5.34
N SER A 43 -6.41 -8.91 -5.24
CA SER A 43 -5.57 -9.52 -6.28
C SER A 43 -6.30 -9.81 -7.61
N HIS A 44 -7.63 -9.81 -7.60
CA HIS A 44 -8.46 -9.91 -8.80
C HIS A 44 -8.60 -8.60 -9.57
N LEU A 45 -8.21 -7.47 -8.97
CA LEU A 45 -8.28 -6.14 -9.59
C LEU A 45 -7.07 -5.84 -10.47
N GLU A 46 -7.20 -4.81 -11.31
CA GLU A 46 -6.08 -4.34 -12.13
C GLU A 46 -5.08 -3.54 -11.28
N ASN A 47 -3.82 -3.48 -11.72
CA ASN A 47 -2.77 -2.71 -11.04
C ASN A 47 -3.14 -1.23 -10.81
N ARG A 48 -3.95 -0.63 -11.70
CA ARG A 48 -4.41 0.75 -11.56
C ARG A 48 -5.39 0.92 -10.41
N ASP A 49 -6.26 -0.07 -10.20
CA ASP A 49 -7.16 -0.10 -9.06
C ASP A 49 -6.35 -0.22 -7.76
N LEU A 50 -5.32 -1.10 -7.73
CA LEU A 50 -4.41 -1.22 -6.58
C LEU A 50 -3.68 0.09 -6.25
N VAL A 51 -3.21 0.82 -7.27
CA VAL A 51 -2.60 2.15 -7.09
C VAL A 51 -3.57 3.11 -6.41
N ALA A 52 -4.84 3.15 -6.83
CA ALA A 52 -5.85 4.01 -6.21
C ALA A 52 -6.12 3.61 -4.75
N ILE A 53 -6.23 2.32 -4.46
CA ILE A 53 -6.43 1.79 -3.11
C ILE A 53 -5.27 2.19 -2.18
N ILE A 54 -4.03 1.97 -2.63
CA ILE A 54 -2.82 2.29 -1.86
C ILE A 54 -2.66 3.80 -1.66
N ALA A 55 -3.01 4.62 -2.66
CA ALA A 55 -2.92 6.09 -2.56
C ALA A 55 -3.78 6.67 -1.43
N VAL A 56 -4.87 6.00 -1.04
CA VAL A 56 -5.67 6.41 0.11
C VAL A 56 -4.85 6.38 1.41
N LEU A 57 -3.86 5.48 1.52
CA LEU A 57 -3.00 5.34 2.70
C LEU A 57 -2.11 6.56 2.97
N GLU A 58 -1.94 7.46 2.00
CA GLU A 58 -1.23 8.73 2.23
C GLU A 58 -1.93 9.60 3.29
N TYR A 59 -3.27 9.59 3.29
CA TYR A 59 -4.09 10.44 4.18
C TYR A 59 -4.91 9.61 5.18
N ASN A 60 -4.82 8.29 5.09
CA ASN A 60 -5.57 7.36 5.93
C ASN A 60 -5.19 7.48 7.42
N GLN A 61 -6.17 7.25 8.29
CA GLN A 61 -6.02 7.33 9.75
C GLN A 61 -6.32 6.02 10.50
N TRP A 62 -6.76 4.99 9.77
CA TRP A 62 -7.27 3.71 10.29
C TRP A 62 -6.29 2.56 10.09
N PHE A 63 -5.87 2.35 8.85
CA PHE A 63 -4.86 1.38 8.46
C PHE A 63 -3.50 1.82 8.97
N THR A 64 -2.84 0.90 9.69
CA THR A 64 -1.48 1.07 10.20
C THR A 64 -0.51 0.12 9.52
N LYS A 65 -1.02 -0.88 8.79
CA LYS A 65 -0.21 -1.88 8.10
C LYS A 65 -0.62 -2.02 6.64
N LEU A 66 0.37 -2.12 5.78
CA LEU A 66 0.22 -2.52 4.38
C LEU A 66 0.95 -3.84 4.18
N SER A 67 0.25 -4.86 3.68
CA SER A 67 0.83 -6.17 3.45
C SER A 67 0.57 -6.73 2.07
N THR A 68 1.54 -7.50 1.57
CA THR A 68 1.40 -8.36 0.41
C THR A 68 2.32 -9.56 0.56
N LYS A 69 1.88 -10.70 0.04
CA LYS A 69 2.62 -11.96 0.06
C LYS A 69 2.42 -12.68 -1.26
N ASP A 70 3.52 -13.23 -1.80
CA ASP A 70 3.51 -14.05 -3.02
C ASP A 70 2.88 -13.35 -4.24
N CYS A 71 2.94 -12.01 -4.28
CA CYS A 71 2.34 -11.17 -5.31
C CYS A 71 3.40 -10.24 -5.91
N LYS A 72 3.73 -10.44 -7.19
CA LYS A 72 4.69 -9.60 -7.90
C LYS A 72 4.11 -8.21 -8.14
N LEU A 73 4.68 -7.20 -7.49
CA LEU A 73 4.23 -5.81 -7.63
C LEU A 73 4.66 -5.24 -8.98
N SER A 74 3.77 -4.49 -9.62
CA SER A 74 4.13 -3.69 -10.79
C SER A 74 4.98 -2.48 -10.38
N ALA A 75 5.61 -1.84 -11.36
CA ALA A 75 6.36 -0.61 -11.13
C ALA A 75 5.46 0.50 -10.56
N ASP A 76 4.26 0.68 -11.12
CA ASP A 76 3.30 1.70 -10.68
C ASP A 76 2.84 1.48 -9.23
N VAL A 77 2.55 0.22 -8.87
CA VAL A 77 2.15 -0.14 -7.51
C VAL A 77 3.30 0.10 -6.54
N SER A 78 4.52 -0.31 -6.91
CA SER A 78 5.73 -0.10 -6.10
C SER A 78 6.01 1.38 -5.86
N ASP A 79 5.92 2.22 -6.90
CA ASP A 79 6.11 3.66 -6.78
C ASP A 79 5.03 4.31 -5.90
N GLN A 80 3.79 3.82 -5.96
CA GLN A 80 2.74 4.32 -5.09
C GLN A 80 2.95 3.93 -3.62
N ILE A 81 3.47 2.72 -3.34
CA ILE A 81 3.87 2.31 -1.98
C ILE A 81 4.96 3.26 -1.45
N LEU A 82 5.97 3.56 -2.27
CA LEU A 82 7.04 4.49 -1.91
C LEU A 82 6.51 5.89 -1.60
N ARG A 83 5.51 6.37 -2.35
CA ARG A 83 4.83 7.65 -2.08
C ARG A 83 4.12 7.65 -0.73
N VAL A 84 3.42 6.55 -0.39
CA VAL A 84 2.79 6.39 0.92
C VAL A 84 3.83 6.41 2.03
N VAL A 85 4.93 5.67 1.90
CA VAL A 85 6.02 5.67 2.89
C VAL A 85 6.61 7.06 3.09
N ALA A 86 6.76 7.84 2.01
CA ALA A 86 7.31 9.20 2.07
C ALA A 86 6.38 10.25 2.70
N ARG A 87 5.07 9.97 2.84
CA ARG A 87 4.07 10.99 3.19
C ARG A 87 3.18 10.61 4.37
N SER A 88 2.93 9.33 4.57
CA SER A 88 2.03 8.84 5.62
C SER A 88 2.68 8.95 7.00
N SER A 89 1.95 9.50 7.96
CA SER A 89 2.33 9.53 9.38
C SER A 89 1.69 8.39 10.19
N ARG A 90 0.90 7.53 9.54
CA ARG A 90 0.09 6.49 10.19
C ARG A 90 0.48 5.08 9.77
N LEU A 91 1.24 4.92 8.70
CA LEU A 91 1.79 3.64 8.31
C LEU A 91 2.91 3.24 9.29
N GLU A 92 2.65 2.20 10.08
CA GLU A 92 3.50 1.64 11.13
C GLU A 92 4.24 0.39 10.66
N GLU A 93 3.60 -0.41 9.79
CA GLU A 93 4.13 -1.67 9.30
C GLU A 93 4.03 -1.81 7.77
N LEU A 94 5.12 -2.20 7.13
CA LEU A 94 5.20 -2.51 5.71
C LEU A 94 5.72 -3.93 5.51
N VAL A 95 4.87 -4.82 4.97
CA VAL A 95 5.20 -6.22 4.72
C VAL A 95 5.07 -6.53 3.24
N LEU A 96 6.20 -6.68 2.55
CA LEU A 96 6.26 -7.00 1.12
C LEU A 96 7.01 -8.32 0.93
N ASP A 97 6.37 -9.44 1.24
CA ASP A 97 6.98 -10.77 1.20
C ASP A 97 6.88 -11.38 -0.21
N ASN A 98 8.01 -11.82 -0.78
CA ASN A 98 8.08 -12.42 -2.12
C ASN A 98 7.36 -11.55 -3.19
N ALA A 99 7.57 -10.24 -3.13
CA ALA A 99 6.87 -9.24 -3.92
C ALA A 99 7.56 -8.90 -5.26
N GLY A 100 8.65 -9.63 -5.59
CA GLY A 100 9.46 -9.38 -6.79
C GLY A 100 10.25 -8.07 -6.74
N LEU A 101 10.54 -7.56 -5.54
CA LEU A 101 11.28 -6.32 -5.34
C LEU A 101 12.74 -6.46 -5.75
N THR A 102 13.30 -5.35 -6.23
CA THR A 102 14.70 -5.26 -6.67
C THR A 102 15.51 -4.35 -5.75
N ARG A 103 16.83 -4.32 -5.96
CA ARG A 103 17.74 -3.40 -5.25
C ARG A 103 17.36 -1.92 -5.42
N ASP A 104 16.88 -1.55 -6.61
CA ASP A 104 16.39 -0.20 -6.90
C ASP A 104 15.23 0.19 -5.97
N PHE A 105 14.30 -0.74 -5.72
CA PHE A 105 13.22 -0.51 -4.77
C PHE A 105 13.74 -0.27 -3.35
N ALA A 106 14.69 -1.08 -2.87
CA ALA A 106 15.27 -0.90 -1.53
C ALA A 106 15.96 0.47 -1.38
N GLN A 107 16.68 0.92 -2.41
CA GLN A 107 17.32 2.25 -2.41
C GLN A 107 16.29 3.39 -2.40
N LYS A 108 15.21 3.25 -3.19
CA LYS A 108 14.10 4.20 -3.19
C LYS A 108 13.34 4.21 -1.88
N LEU A 109 13.17 3.06 -1.22
CA LEU A 109 12.52 2.94 0.08
C LEU A 109 13.31 3.68 1.16
N ALA A 110 14.63 3.48 1.20
CA ALA A 110 15.50 4.23 2.11
C ALA A 110 15.40 5.74 1.88
N ASN A 111 15.30 6.17 0.61
CA ASN A 111 15.10 7.57 0.27
C ASN A 111 13.70 8.10 0.66
N ALA A 112 12.64 7.30 0.46
CA ALA A 112 11.29 7.68 0.88
C ALA A 112 11.22 7.90 2.41
N LEU A 113 11.87 7.03 3.19
CA LEU A 113 11.95 7.15 4.64
C LEU A 113 12.71 8.41 5.08
N SER A 114 13.82 8.75 4.42
CA SER A 114 14.58 9.96 4.77
C SER A 114 13.80 11.26 4.50
N HIS A 115 12.82 11.23 3.59
CA HIS A 115 11.96 12.35 3.27
C HIS A 115 10.73 12.47 4.20
N ASN A 116 10.51 11.50 5.10
CA ASN A 116 9.37 11.50 6.02
C ASN A 116 9.82 11.60 7.49
N PRO A 117 10.04 12.82 8.02
CA PRO A 117 10.45 13.01 9.41
C PRO A 117 9.39 12.60 10.43
N ASN A 118 8.13 12.44 10.00
CA ASN A 118 7.00 12.04 10.83
C ASN A 118 6.57 10.59 10.57
N SER A 119 7.44 9.77 9.99
CA SER A 119 7.12 8.38 9.71
C SER A 119 6.84 7.62 11.01
N GLY A 120 5.68 6.94 11.07
CA GLY A 120 5.37 5.99 12.13
C GLY A 120 5.97 4.60 11.89
N LEU A 121 6.66 4.41 10.75
CA LEU A 121 7.08 3.10 10.28
C LEU A 121 8.18 2.52 11.18
N HIS A 122 7.86 1.46 11.91
CA HIS A 122 8.81 0.75 12.78
C HIS A 122 9.04 -0.70 12.35
N THR A 123 8.16 -1.27 11.53
CA THR A 123 8.29 -2.64 11.01
C THR A 123 8.39 -2.61 9.49
N VAL A 124 9.49 -3.15 8.96
CA VAL A 124 9.67 -3.36 7.52
C VAL A 124 10.11 -4.79 7.27
N ASN A 125 9.27 -5.56 6.59
CA ASN A 125 9.57 -6.92 6.18
C ASN A 125 9.60 -7.00 4.64
N LEU A 126 10.79 -7.26 4.08
CA LEU A 126 11.01 -7.46 2.65
C LEU A 126 11.54 -8.87 2.34
N ALA A 127 11.18 -9.86 3.17
CA ALA A 127 11.65 -11.24 3.03
C ALA A 127 11.35 -11.82 1.64
N ASN A 128 12.15 -12.80 1.23
CA ASN A 128 11.99 -13.55 -0.04
C ASN A 128 12.02 -12.68 -1.32
N ASN A 129 12.55 -11.46 -1.25
CA ASN A 129 12.85 -10.65 -2.43
C ASN A 129 14.33 -10.75 -2.81
N PRO A 130 14.67 -10.74 -4.11
CA PRO A 130 16.06 -10.75 -4.59
C PRO A 130 16.73 -9.37 -4.40
N LEU A 131 16.95 -8.99 -3.13
CA LEU A 131 17.55 -7.70 -2.75
C LEU A 131 19.09 -7.74 -2.62
N GLU A 132 19.70 -8.93 -2.67
CA GLU A 132 21.16 -9.09 -2.56
C GLU A 132 21.86 -9.14 -3.92
N ASP A 133 23.12 -8.68 -3.96
CA ASP A 133 24.05 -8.89 -5.08
C ASP A 133 24.34 -10.38 -5.22
N ARG A 134 24.36 -10.85 -6.47
CA ARG A 134 25.23 -11.98 -6.83
C ARG A 134 26.61 -11.45 -7.18
#